data_AF-A0A9D8L169-F1
#
_entry.id   AF-A0A9D8L169-F1
#
_cell.length_a   1.000
_cell.length_b   1.000
_cell.length_c   1.000
_cell.angle_alpha   90.00
_cell.angle_beta   90.00
_cell.angle_gamma   90.00
#
_symmetry.space_group_name_H-M   'P 1'
#
loop_
_entity.id
_entity.type
_entity.pdbx_description
1 polymer ?
#
loop_
_entity_poly.entity_id
_entity_poly.type
_entity_poly.pdbx_seq_one_letter_code
_entity_poly.pdbx_strand_id
1 'polypeptide(L)'
;MVEGLGRIGFGLFGLVVLIGITWLFSNNKKAVDWKLVATGVTLQIGFAALVLLVPGGRDVFDWLGQGFVKILSYVNEGSGFIFGDLMNVPKYGFIFAFQVLPTIIFFSALMGVLYHLGVMQAVVKVMAWAITKVMRVSGAETTSVCASVFIGQTEAPLTVRPYIPKMTQSELITMMIGGMAHIAGGVLAAYVGMLGGGDPVAQAFYAKHLLAASIMAAPATLVISKLLVPETGTPLARGTVKMEVEKTSSNIIDAAAGGAA
;
A
#
# COMPACT_ATOMS: atom_id res chain seq x y z
N MET A 1 -26.54 17.99 13.03
CA MET A 1 -25.86 17.24 14.12
C MET A 1 -26.32 15.79 14.22
N VAL A 2 -27.63 15.51 14.27
CA VAL A 2 -28.17 14.13 14.43
C VAL A 2 -27.80 13.21 13.25
N GLU A 3 -27.89 13.68 12.00
CA GLU A 3 -27.47 12.87 10.83
C GLU A 3 -25.97 12.56 10.81
N GLY A 4 -25.14 13.51 11.25
CA GLY A 4 -23.69 13.32 11.34
C GLY A 4 -23.32 12.26 12.37
N LEU A 5 -23.94 12.31 13.55
CA LEU A 5 -23.78 11.27 14.57
C LEU A 5 -24.27 9.90 14.08
N GLY A 6 -25.39 9.87 13.35
CA GLY A 6 -25.92 8.64 12.75
C GLY A 6 -24.93 7.98 11.77
N ARG A 7 -24.29 8.76 10.90
CA ARG A 7 -23.28 8.25 9.96
C ARG A 7 -22.02 7.73 10.65
N ILE A 8 -21.55 8.44 11.68
CA ILE A 8 -20.39 8.00 12.47
C ILE A 8 -20.73 6.70 13.22
N GLY A 9 -21.90 6.64 13.86
CA GLY A 9 -22.38 5.45 14.55
C GLY A 9 -22.50 4.23 13.62
N PHE A 10 -23.02 4.44 12.41
CA PHE A 10 -23.08 3.39 11.39
C PHE A 10 -21.69 2.93 10.93
N GLY A 11 -20.74 3.84 10.74
CA GLY A 11 -19.35 3.50 10.40
C GLY A 11 -18.66 2.69 11.49
N LEU A 12 -18.81 3.09 12.76
CA LEU A 12 -18.28 2.35 13.91
C LEU A 12 -18.95 0.97 14.05
N PHE A 13 -20.26 0.88 13.84
CA PHE A 13 -20.97 -0.38 13.83
C PHE A 13 -20.43 -1.31 12.74
N GLY A 14 -20.25 -0.81 11.51
CA GLY A 14 -19.65 -1.56 10.42
C GLY A 14 -18.25 -2.10 10.77
N LEU A 15 -17.41 -1.27 11.39
CA LEU A 15 -16.08 -1.68 11.85
C LEU A 15 -16.15 -2.80 12.89
N VAL A 16 -17.05 -2.69 13.87
CA VAL A 16 -17.27 -3.72 14.90
C VAL A 16 -17.78 -5.02 14.25
N VAL A 17 -18.67 -4.94 13.27
CA VAL A 17 -19.16 -6.11 12.52
C VAL A 17 -18.03 -6.78 11.75
N LEU A 18 -17.18 -6.04 11.04
CA LEU A 18 -16.04 -6.60 10.32
C LEU A 18 -15.06 -7.30 11.27
N ILE A 19 -14.69 -6.65 12.37
CA ILE A 19 -13.83 -7.26 13.41
C ILE A 19 -14.51 -8.51 14.00
N GLY A 20 -15.82 -8.45 14.25
CA GLY A 20 -16.62 -9.55 14.77
C GLY A 20 -16.63 -10.75 13.84
N ILE A 21 -16.83 -10.53 12.53
CA ILE A 21 -16.77 -11.58 11.50
C ILE A 21 -15.37 -12.20 11.49
N THR A 22 -14.31 -11.39 11.44
CA THR A 22 -12.93 -11.89 11.45
C THR A 22 -12.64 -12.71 12.71
N TRP A 23 -13.10 -12.26 13.89
CA TRP A 23 -12.95 -12.98 15.14
C TRP A 23 -13.72 -14.30 15.17
N LEU A 24 -14.92 -14.37 14.58
CA LEU A 24 -15.70 -15.60 14.48
C LEU A 24 -14.96 -16.69 13.72
N PHE A 25 -14.27 -16.31 12.64
CA PHE A 25 -13.42 -17.19 11.82
C PHE A 25 -11.99 -17.35 12.35
N SER A 26 -11.67 -16.81 13.53
CA SER A 26 -10.35 -16.97 14.15
C SER A 26 -10.05 -18.42 14.49
N ASN A 27 -8.86 -18.89 14.13
CA ASN A 27 -8.36 -20.22 14.47
C ASN A 27 -8.13 -20.40 15.98
N ASN A 28 -7.82 -19.32 16.71
CA ASN A 28 -7.62 -19.39 18.16
C ASN A 28 -8.12 -18.12 18.86
N LYS A 29 -9.42 -18.06 19.14
CA LYS A 29 -10.09 -16.91 19.77
C LYS A 29 -9.49 -16.48 21.11
N LYS A 30 -8.83 -17.38 21.84
CA LYS A 30 -8.21 -17.11 23.15
C LYS A 30 -6.84 -16.44 23.04
N ALA A 31 -6.14 -16.65 21.94
CA ALA A 31 -4.80 -16.11 21.71
C ALA A 31 -4.80 -14.71 21.05
N VAL A 32 -5.99 -14.17 20.72
CA VAL A 32 -6.13 -12.84 20.10
C VAL A 32 -5.58 -11.76 21.04
N ASP A 33 -4.60 -11.00 20.54
CA ASP A 33 -4.10 -9.81 21.24
C ASP A 33 -5.00 -8.61 20.95
N TRP A 34 -5.96 -8.38 21.84
CA TRP A 34 -6.88 -7.23 21.74
C TRP A 34 -6.18 -5.87 21.86
N LYS A 35 -4.99 -5.80 22.46
CA LYS A 35 -4.22 -4.54 22.50
C LYS A 35 -3.67 -4.22 21.11
N LEU A 36 -3.19 -5.22 20.37
CA LEU A 36 -2.78 -5.07 18.98
C LEU A 36 -3.96 -4.62 18.10
N VAL A 37 -5.12 -5.27 18.24
CA VAL A 37 -6.34 -4.92 17.50
C VAL A 37 -6.76 -3.48 17.77
N ALA A 38 -6.87 -3.09 19.04
CA ALA A 38 -7.23 -1.73 19.43
C ALA A 38 -6.20 -0.69 18.94
N THR A 39 -4.91 -1.00 19.03
CA THR A 39 -3.83 -0.12 18.57
C THR A 39 -3.87 0.05 17.06
N GLY A 40 -4.06 -1.03 16.30
CA GLY A 40 -4.14 -0.97 14.84
C GLY A 40 -5.37 -0.24 14.33
N VAL A 41 -6.53 -0.41 14.98
CA VAL A 41 -7.74 0.39 14.68
C VAL A 41 -7.54 1.86 15.00
N THR A 42 -6.95 2.15 16.17
CA THR A 42 -6.65 3.53 16.59
C THR A 42 -5.67 4.20 15.63
N LEU A 43 -4.66 3.47 15.16
CA LEU A 43 -3.68 3.97 14.20
C LEU A 43 -4.33 4.30 12.85
N GLN A 44 -5.25 3.46 12.36
CA GLN A 44 -6.01 3.74 11.14
C GLN A 44 -6.89 4.98 11.28
N ILE A 45 -7.68 5.07 12.35
CA ILE A 45 -8.57 6.23 12.59
C ILE A 45 -7.75 7.50 12.80
N GLY A 46 -6.67 7.43 13.58
CA GLY A 46 -5.78 8.55 13.83
C GLY A 46 -5.08 9.04 12.55
N PHE A 47 -4.61 8.12 11.72
CA PHE A 47 -4.02 8.46 10.42
C PHE A 47 -5.07 9.05 9.46
N ALA A 48 -6.27 8.48 9.38
CA ALA A 48 -7.37 9.05 8.58
C ALA A 48 -7.72 10.47 9.03
N ALA A 49 -7.79 10.72 10.35
CA ALA A 49 -8.03 12.05 10.89
C ALA A 49 -6.89 13.02 10.55
N LEU A 50 -5.63 12.58 10.65
CA LEU A 50 -4.46 13.38 10.27
C LEU A 50 -4.53 13.81 8.80
N VAL A 51 -4.87 12.88 7.90
CA VAL A 51 -4.85 13.12 6.45
C VAL A 51 -6.09 13.88 5.94
N LEU A 52 -7.25 13.69 6.59
CA LEU A 52 -8.52 14.24 6.10
C LEU A 52 -8.98 15.50 6.86
N LEU A 53 -8.67 15.61 8.16
CA LEU A 53 -9.23 16.65 9.03
C LEU A 53 -8.19 17.70 9.46
N VAL A 54 -6.93 17.30 9.67
CA VAL A 54 -5.88 18.21 10.13
C VAL A 54 -5.31 19.00 8.95
N PRO A 55 -5.34 20.35 8.95
CA PRO A 55 -4.90 21.16 7.80
C PRO A 55 -3.51 20.79 7.29
N GLY A 56 -2.49 20.75 8.16
CA GLY A 56 -1.13 20.41 7.74
C GLY A 56 -0.98 18.98 7.18
N GLY A 57 -1.72 18.01 7.71
CA GLY A 57 -1.70 16.64 7.17
C GLY A 57 -2.45 16.53 5.84
N ARG A 58 -3.56 17.27 5.72
CA ARG A 58 -4.33 17.42 4.49
C ARG A 58 -3.48 18.02 3.38
N ASP A 59 -2.74 19.08 3.67
CA ASP A 59 -1.90 19.80 2.71
C ASP A 59 -0.74 18.92 2.20
N VAL A 60 -0.10 18.15 3.08
CA VAL A 60 0.96 17.19 2.69
C VAL A 60 0.41 16.15 1.73
N PHE A 61 -0.77 15.59 1.99
CA PHE A 61 -1.36 14.57 1.13
C PHE A 61 -1.96 15.15 -0.17
N ASP A 62 -2.44 16.39 -0.15
CA ASP A 62 -2.81 17.10 -1.37
C ASP A 62 -1.57 17.33 -2.26
N TRP A 63 -0.43 17.72 -1.65
CA TRP A 63 0.85 17.85 -2.37
C TRP A 63 1.34 16.51 -2.94
N LEU A 64 1.26 15.42 -2.17
CA LEU A 64 1.59 14.08 -2.66
C LEU A 64 0.69 13.66 -3.82
N GLY A 65 -0.61 13.93 -3.73
CA GLY A 65 -1.58 13.66 -4.80
C GLY A 65 -1.24 14.43 -6.08
N GLN A 66 -0.90 15.72 -5.98
CA GLN A 66 -0.47 16.53 -7.12
C GLN A 66 0.85 16.03 -7.71
N GLY A 67 1.82 15.64 -6.87
CA GLY A 67 3.06 15.01 -7.31
C GLY A 67 2.81 13.73 -8.11
N PHE A 68 1.84 12.92 -7.67
CA PHE A 68 1.43 11.72 -8.36
C PHE A 68 0.78 12.01 -9.73
N VAL A 69 -0.11 13.02 -9.82
CA VAL A 69 -0.67 13.48 -11.09
C VAL A 69 0.41 14.00 -12.04
N LYS A 70 1.43 14.69 -11.50
CA LYS A 70 2.58 15.13 -12.30
C LYS A 70 3.35 13.94 -12.87
N ILE A 71 3.57 12.88 -12.09
CA ILE A 71 4.20 11.66 -12.61
C ILE A 71 3.34 11.03 -13.73
N LEU A 72 2.02 10.98 -13.57
CA LEU A 72 1.10 10.50 -14.62
C LEU A 72 1.23 11.31 -15.92
N SER A 73 1.50 12.62 -15.84
CA SER A 73 1.71 13.43 -17.04
C SER A 73 2.94 12.98 -17.85
N TYR A 74 4.02 12.52 -17.20
CA TYR A 74 5.18 11.97 -17.89
C TYR A 74 4.89 10.64 -18.58
N VAL A 75 3.99 9.83 -18.01
CA VAL A 75 3.48 8.62 -18.66
C VAL A 75 2.75 8.98 -19.95
N ASN A 76 1.90 10.01 -19.91
CA ASN A 76 1.14 10.45 -21.08
C ASN A 76 2.05 10.91 -22.23
N GLU A 77 3.15 11.60 -21.93
CA GLU A 77 4.16 11.97 -22.94
C GLU A 77 4.80 10.72 -23.58
N GLY A 78 5.20 9.74 -22.76
CA GLY A 78 5.77 8.48 -23.25
C GLY A 78 4.79 7.65 -24.08
N SER A 79 3.54 7.55 -23.62
CA SER A 79 2.46 6.87 -24.34
C SER A 79 2.13 7.58 -25.65
N GLY A 80 2.12 8.91 -25.67
CA GLY A 80 1.93 9.72 -26.88
C GLY A 80 3.04 9.48 -27.91
N PHE A 81 4.29 9.34 -27.46
CA PHE A 81 5.41 9.00 -28.34
C PHE A 81 5.26 7.59 -28.97
N ILE A 82 4.82 6.60 -28.20
CA ILE A 82 4.70 5.20 -28.68
C ILE A 82 3.46 4.99 -29.53
N PHE A 83 2.29 5.48 -29.08
CA PHE A 83 0.98 5.14 -29.64
C PHE A 83 0.38 6.28 -30.49
N GLY A 84 0.96 7.47 -30.45
CA GLY A 84 0.54 8.62 -31.24
C GLY A 84 -0.94 8.94 -31.10
N ASP A 85 -1.62 9.02 -32.23
CA ASP A 85 -3.03 9.37 -32.33
C ASP A 85 -3.99 8.43 -31.58
N LEU A 86 -3.58 7.19 -31.26
CA LEU A 86 -4.40 6.25 -30.50
C LEU A 86 -4.65 6.69 -29.05
N MET A 87 -3.87 7.67 -28.55
CA MET A 87 -4.08 8.31 -27.25
C MET A 87 -5.14 9.43 -27.29
N ASN A 88 -5.65 9.80 -28.47
CA ASN A 88 -6.60 10.89 -28.64
C ASN A 88 -8.02 10.47 -28.24
N VAL A 89 -8.38 10.74 -26.98
CA VAL A 89 -9.70 10.42 -26.40
C VAL A 89 -10.87 11.02 -27.19
N PRO A 90 -10.86 12.31 -27.60
CA PRO A 90 -11.94 12.86 -28.43
C PRO A 90 -12.16 12.14 -29.77
N LYS A 91 -11.08 11.59 -30.37
CA LYS A 91 -11.12 10.97 -31.70
C LYS A 91 -11.46 9.47 -31.66
N TYR A 92 -10.89 8.75 -30.70
CA TYR A 92 -10.99 7.28 -30.63
C TYR A 92 -11.69 6.75 -29.36
N GLY A 93 -12.07 7.64 -28.44
CA GLY A 93 -12.59 7.27 -27.13
C GLY A 93 -11.49 6.83 -26.15
N PHE A 94 -11.91 6.47 -24.93
CA PHE A 94 -11.00 5.97 -23.90
C PHE A 94 -10.59 4.52 -24.22
N ILE A 95 -9.42 4.33 -24.82
CA ILE A 95 -8.86 3.00 -25.08
C ILE A 95 -8.03 2.57 -23.88
N PHE A 96 -8.62 1.71 -23.04
CA PHE A 96 -7.99 1.21 -21.82
C PHE A 96 -6.57 0.68 -22.04
N ALA A 97 -6.35 -0.09 -23.11
CA ALA A 97 -5.06 -0.71 -23.40
C ALA A 97 -3.92 0.32 -23.53
N PHE A 98 -4.16 1.46 -24.16
CA PHE A 98 -3.13 2.48 -24.42
C PHE A 98 -3.06 3.54 -23.32
N GLN A 99 -4.13 3.76 -22.57
CA GLN A 99 -4.17 4.80 -21.53
C GLN A 99 -3.80 4.27 -20.15
N VAL A 100 -4.01 2.96 -19.90
CA VAL A 100 -3.84 2.39 -18.57
C VAL A 100 -2.60 1.49 -18.49
N LEU A 101 -2.41 0.58 -19.43
CA LEU A 101 -1.31 -0.39 -19.36
C LEU A 101 0.10 0.24 -19.38
N PRO A 102 0.38 1.30 -20.17
CA PRO A 102 1.70 1.94 -20.14
C PRO A 102 2.04 2.55 -18.79
N THR A 103 1.02 2.95 -18.02
CA THR A 103 1.19 3.45 -16.66
C THR A 103 1.76 2.37 -15.75
N ILE A 104 1.33 1.11 -15.90
CA ILE A 104 1.86 -0.02 -15.13
C ILE A 104 3.34 -0.21 -15.47
N ILE A 105 3.69 -0.24 -16.77
CA ILE A 105 5.07 -0.42 -17.25
C ILE A 105 5.99 0.69 -16.71
N PHE A 106 5.55 1.95 -16.83
CA PHE A 106 6.31 3.10 -16.34
C PHE A 106 6.53 3.04 -14.83
N PHE A 107 5.50 2.73 -14.05
CA PHE A 107 5.63 2.66 -12.60
C PHE A 107 6.49 1.47 -12.17
N SER A 108 6.44 0.33 -12.85
CA SER A 108 7.35 -0.79 -12.59
C SER A 108 8.81 -0.40 -12.85
N ALA A 109 9.09 0.31 -13.95
CA ALA A 109 10.42 0.86 -14.25
C ALA A 109 10.88 1.88 -13.18
N LEU A 110 9.99 2.79 -12.79
CA LEU A 110 10.26 3.79 -11.75
C LEU A 110 10.55 3.13 -10.40
N MET A 111 9.76 2.12 -10.00
CA MET A 111 10.02 1.37 -8.78
C MET A 111 11.35 0.63 -8.86
N GLY A 112 11.67 0.00 -9.99
CA GLY A 112 12.98 -0.62 -10.23
C GLY A 112 14.14 0.35 -9.98
N VAL A 113 14.05 1.58 -10.50
CA VAL A 113 15.03 2.65 -10.24
C VAL A 113 15.08 3.04 -8.77
N LEU A 114 13.94 3.29 -8.13
CA LEU A 114 13.90 3.73 -6.73
C LEU A 114 14.42 2.66 -5.76
N TYR A 115 14.23 1.38 -6.08
CA TYR A 115 14.84 0.26 -5.37
C TYR A 115 16.33 0.15 -5.65
N HIS A 116 16.80 0.33 -6.88
CA HIS A 116 18.24 0.32 -7.16
C HIS A 116 18.98 1.43 -6.37
N LEU A 117 18.35 2.61 -6.27
CA LEU A 117 18.88 3.77 -5.56
C LEU A 117 18.81 3.69 -4.03
N GLY A 118 18.00 2.80 -3.45
CA GLY A 118 17.86 2.68 -2.00
C GLY A 118 16.73 3.53 -1.39
N VAL A 119 15.97 4.28 -2.20
CA VAL A 119 14.94 5.22 -1.73
C VAL A 119 13.75 4.45 -1.14
N MET A 120 13.23 3.46 -1.87
CA MET A 120 12.11 2.64 -1.39
C MET A 120 12.48 1.87 -0.13
N GLN A 121 13.73 1.41 -0.06
CA GLN A 121 14.22 0.70 1.11
C GLN A 121 14.21 1.59 2.36
N ALA A 122 14.61 2.86 2.22
CA ALA A 122 14.56 3.81 3.32
C ALA A 122 13.11 4.07 3.78
N VAL A 123 12.20 4.31 2.84
CA VAL A 123 10.78 4.57 3.13
C VAL A 123 10.13 3.37 3.84
N VAL A 124 10.27 2.16 3.27
CA VAL A 124 9.71 0.93 3.83
C VAL A 124 10.30 0.66 5.21
N LYS A 125 11.61 0.86 5.41
CA LYS A 125 12.27 0.62 6.70
C LYS A 125 11.76 1.56 7.79
N VAL A 126 11.56 2.85 7.47
CA VAL A 126 11.01 3.83 8.42
C VAL A 126 9.58 3.47 8.79
N MET A 127 8.75 3.13 7.81
CA MET A 127 7.36 2.74 8.03
C MET A 127 7.26 1.45 8.85
N ALA A 128 8.05 0.44 8.48
CA ALA A 128 8.10 -0.83 9.20
C ALA A 128 8.57 -0.63 10.64
N TRP A 129 9.62 0.18 10.86
CA TRP A 129 10.08 0.51 12.21
C TRP A 129 8.98 1.19 13.05
N ALA A 130 8.27 2.16 12.49
CA ALA A 130 7.19 2.86 13.19
C ALA A 130 6.06 1.89 13.57
N ILE A 131 5.59 1.08 12.63
CA ILE A 131 4.50 0.12 12.86
C ILE A 131 4.94 -0.98 13.83
N THR A 132 6.13 -1.56 13.67
CA THR A 132 6.68 -2.58 14.58
C THR A 132 6.78 -2.04 16.00
N LYS A 133 7.21 -0.78 16.18
CA LYS A 133 7.33 -0.15 17.50
C LYS A 133 5.98 0.08 18.16
N VAL A 134 4.99 0.54 17.40
CA VAL A 134 3.65 0.88 17.92
C VAL A 134 2.82 -0.39 18.16
N MET A 135 2.81 -1.34 17.23
CA MET A 135 1.95 -2.54 17.27
C MET A 135 2.62 -3.78 17.89
N ARG A 136 3.93 -3.73 18.20
CA ARG A 136 4.70 -4.80 18.87
C ARG A 136 4.70 -6.15 18.13
N VAL A 137 4.64 -6.09 16.80
CA VAL A 137 4.62 -7.22 15.85
C VAL A 137 6.03 -7.62 15.38
N SER A 138 6.13 -8.69 14.58
CA SER A 138 7.42 -9.12 14.02
C SER A 138 7.93 -8.16 12.96
N GLY A 139 9.25 -7.92 12.92
CA GLY A 139 9.85 -7.02 11.94
C GLY A 139 9.74 -7.54 10.50
N ALA A 140 9.82 -8.86 10.29
CA ALA A 140 9.78 -9.46 8.96
C ALA A 140 8.39 -9.32 8.31
N GLU A 141 7.32 -9.73 9.01
CA GLU A 141 5.95 -9.56 8.48
C GLU A 141 5.61 -8.08 8.28
N THR A 142 6.02 -7.21 9.21
CA THR A 142 5.74 -5.77 9.11
C THR A 142 6.45 -5.16 7.91
N THR A 143 7.69 -5.57 7.65
CA THR A 143 8.47 -5.09 6.49
C THR A 143 7.79 -5.51 5.19
N SER A 144 7.36 -6.77 5.09
CA SER A 144 6.62 -7.24 3.91
C SER A 144 5.32 -6.45 3.71
N VAL A 145 4.53 -6.26 4.77
CA VAL A 145 3.27 -5.50 4.71
C VAL A 145 3.52 -4.04 4.34
N CYS A 146 4.58 -3.43 4.87
CA CYS A 146 4.95 -2.07 4.53
C CYS A 146 5.47 -1.93 3.10
N ALA A 147 6.16 -2.96 2.59
CA ALA A 147 6.56 -3.01 1.19
C ALA A 147 5.34 -3.12 0.27
N SER A 148 4.34 -3.92 0.65
CA SER A 148 3.08 -4.09 -0.11
C SER A 148 2.30 -2.77 -0.33
N VAL A 149 2.53 -1.73 0.48
CA VAL A 149 1.96 -0.39 0.28
C VAL A 149 2.36 0.22 -1.07
N PHE A 150 3.54 -0.14 -1.58
CA PHE A 150 4.13 0.46 -2.78
C PHE A 150 4.31 -0.53 -3.93
N ILE A 151 4.71 -1.76 -3.61
CA ILE A 151 5.01 -2.82 -4.59
C ILE A 151 4.00 -3.96 -4.52
N GLY A 152 3.88 -4.71 -5.62
CA GLY A 152 2.89 -5.75 -5.77
C GLY A 152 3.08 -6.94 -4.83
N GLN A 153 2.04 -7.77 -4.73
CA GLN A 153 1.98 -8.98 -3.92
C GLN A 153 3.09 -10.01 -4.21
N THR A 154 3.66 -10.00 -5.41
CA THR A 154 4.76 -10.90 -5.82
C THR A 154 6.14 -10.37 -5.43
N GLU A 155 6.29 -9.05 -5.35
CA GLU A 155 7.57 -8.39 -5.09
C GLU A 155 7.77 -8.09 -3.60
N ALA A 156 6.70 -7.74 -2.88
CA ALA A 156 6.76 -7.40 -1.47
C ALA A 156 7.40 -8.51 -0.61
N PRO A 157 7.09 -9.82 -0.80
CA PRO A 157 7.73 -10.89 -0.05
C PRO A 157 9.24 -11.01 -0.31
N LEU A 158 9.74 -10.57 -1.48
CA LEU A 158 11.16 -10.65 -1.81
C LEU A 158 12.01 -9.78 -0.89
N THR A 159 11.44 -8.71 -0.32
CA THR A 159 12.12 -7.83 0.65
C THR A 159 12.51 -8.55 1.95
N VAL A 160 11.88 -9.69 2.23
CA VAL A 160 12.11 -10.52 3.42
C VAL A 160 12.36 -11.98 3.08
N ARG A 161 12.78 -12.26 1.84
CA ARG A 161 12.99 -13.62 1.31
C ARG A 161 13.77 -14.56 2.24
N PRO A 162 14.88 -14.14 2.92
CA PRO A 162 15.62 -15.03 3.82
C PRO A 162 14.84 -15.48 5.06
N TYR A 163 13.79 -14.73 5.43
CA TYR A 163 12.97 -15.01 6.61
C TYR A 163 11.79 -15.94 6.32
N ILE A 164 11.29 -15.97 5.07
CA ILE A 164 10.10 -16.74 4.69
C ILE A 164 10.16 -18.21 5.13
N PRO A 165 11.25 -18.97 4.91
CA PRO A 165 11.29 -20.39 5.30
C PRO A 165 11.21 -20.63 6.81
N LYS A 166 11.43 -19.58 7.62
CA LYS A 166 11.46 -19.65 9.08
C LYS A 166 10.30 -18.88 9.73
N MET A 167 9.37 -18.35 8.94
CA MET A 167 8.20 -17.63 9.44
C MET A 167 7.25 -18.57 10.18
N THR A 168 6.60 -18.04 11.23
CA THR A 168 5.44 -18.71 11.83
C THR A 168 4.27 -18.73 10.85
N GLN A 169 3.27 -19.58 11.10
CA GLN A 169 2.03 -19.56 10.32
C GLN A 169 1.31 -18.21 10.39
N SER A 170 1.39 -17.52 11.53
CA SER A 170 0.80 -16.18 11.71
C SER A 170 1.57 -15.11 10.91
N GLU A 171 2.90 -15.20 10.82
CA GLU A 171 3.71 -14.32 9.97
C GLU A 171 3.44 -14.55 8.48
N LEU A 172 3.34 -15.82 8.07
CA LEU A 172 3.12 -16.19 6.67
C LEU A 172 1.73 -15.72 6.18
N ILE A 173 0.67 -15.97 6.95
CA ILE A 173 -0.66 -15.50 6.58
C ILE A 173 -0.76 -13.96 6.61
N THR A 174 -0.03 -13.30 7.50
CA THR A 174 0.06 -11.82 7.52
C THR A 174 0.66 -11.30 6.23
N MET A 175 1.73 -11.93 5.73
CA MET A 175 2.33 -11.58 4.44
C MET A 175 1.36 -11.82 3.27
N MET A 176 0.65 -12.96 3.26
CA MET A 176 -0.34 -13.26 2.21
C MET A 176 -1.52 -12.26 2.21
N ILE A 177 -2.09 -11.97 3.38
CA ILE A 177 -3.17 -10.97 3.53
C ILE A 177 -2.64 -9.59 3.14
N GLY A 178 -1.40 -9.26 3.51
CA GLY A 178 -0.75 -8.02 3.10
C GLY A 178 -0.66 -7.85 1.60
N GLY A 179 -0.27 -8.88 0.87
CA GLY A 179 -0.26 -8.85 -0.60
C GLY A 179 -1.65 -8.59 -1.20
N MET A 180 -2.71 -9.15 -0.62
CA MET A 180 -4.08 -9.02 -1.12
C MET A 180 -4.78 -7.71 -0.68
N ALA A 181 -4.35 -7.14 0.44
CA ALA A 181 -4.98 -5.95 1.02
C ALA A 181 -4.49 -4.64 0.38
N HIS A 182 -3.39 -4.66 -0.38
CA HIS A 182 -2.77 -3.47 -0.96
C HIS A 182 -2.82 -3.48 -2.48
N ILE A 183 -2.68 -2.29 -3.06
CA ILE A 183 -2.54 -2.08 -4.50
C ILE A 183 -1.12 -1.63 -4.83
N ALA A 184 -0.57 -2.16 -5.92
CA ALA A 184 0.73 -1.70 -6.42
C ALA A 184 0.62 -0.27 -6.99
N GLY A 185 1.72 0.49 -6.94
CA GLY A 185 1.76 1.88 -7.43
C GLY A 185 1.28 2.03 -8.89
N GLY A 186 1.61 1.09 -9.78
CA GLY A 186 1.16 1.11 -11.17
C GLY A 186 -0.36 0.92 -11.34
N VAL A 187 -0.98 0.10 -10.49
CA VAL A 187 -2.44 -0.11 -10.52
C VAL A 187 -3.17 1.04 -9.82
N LEU A 188 -2.57 1.65 -8.79
CA LEU A 188 -3.06 2.90 -8.20
C LEU A 188 -3.13 3.98 -9.28
N ALA A 189 -2.08 4.09 -10.09
CA ALA A 189 -1.98 5.05 -11.18
C ALA A 189 -3.08 4.86 -12.24
N ALA A 190 -3.34 3.59 -12.60
CA ALA A 190 -4.47 3.21 -13.45
C ALA A 190 -5.82 3.69 -12.89
N TYR A 191 -6.09 3.45 -11.60
CA TYR A 191 -7.35 3.86 -10.98
C TYR A 191 -7.50 5.38 -10.89
N VAL A 192 -6.43 6.11 -10.62
CA VAL A 192 -6.44 7.58 -10.64
C VAL A 192 -6.80 8.10 -12.03
N GLY A 193 -6.18 7.55 -13.08
CA GLY A 193 -6.48 7.93 -14.47
C GLY A 193 -7.94 7.66 -14.83
N MET A 194 -8.47 6.49 -14.46
CA MET A 194 -9.83 6.07 -14.78
C MET A 194 -10.90 6.85 -14.00
N LEU A 195 -10.70 7.05 -12.69
CA LEU A 195 -11.67 7.74 -11.82
C LEU A 195 -11.66 9.26 -11.99
N GLY A 196 -10.48 9.84 -12.27
CA GLY A 196 -10.34 11.28 -12.46
C GLY A 196 -10.81 11.78 -13.82
N GLY A 197 -11.09 10.90 -14.79
CA GLY A 197 -11.72 11.27 -16.06
C GLY A 197 -10.98 12.33 -16.88
N GLY A 198 -9.68 12.53 -16.63
CA GLY A 198 -8.85 13.56 -17.26
C GLY A 198 -8.87 14.93 -16.58
N ASP A 199 -9.65 15.15 -15.52
CA ASP A 199 -9.58 16.36 -14.70
C ASP A 199 -8.46 16.25 -13.64
N PRO A 200 -7.42 17.10 -13.69
CA PRO A 200 -6.33 17.08 -12.71
C PRO A 200 -6.80 17.23 -11.26
N VAL A 201 -7.89 17.96 -11.01
CA VAL A 201 -8.43 18.18 -9.66
C VAL A 201 -9.05 16.90 -9.13
N ALA A 202 -9.88 16.23 -9.94
CA ALA A 202 -10.46 14.93 -9.60
C ALA A 202 -9.37 13.85 -9.45
N GLN A 203 -8.37 13.84 -10.33
CA GLN A 203 -7.23 12.91 -10.24
C GLN A 203 -6.45 13.10 -8.93
N ALA A 204 -6.14 14.34 -8.55
CA ALA A 204 -5.46 14.62 -7.28
C ALA A 204 -6.31 14.19 -6.07
N PHE A 205 -7.63 14.40 -6.13
CA PHE A 205 -8.54 13.92 -5.10
C PHE A 205 -8.50 12.39 -4.95
N TYR A 206 -8.62 11.63 -6.04
CA TYR A 206 -8.57 10.17 -5.97
C TYR A 206 -7.17 9.66 -5.61
N ALA A 207 -6.11 10.27 -6.14
CA ALA A 207 -4.73 9.94 -5.80
C ALA A 207 -4.48 10.07 -4.30
N LYS A 208 -4.92 11.17 -3.70
CA LYS A 208 -4.86 11.38 -2.25
C LYS A 208 -5.56 10.25 -1.47
N HIS A 209 -6.79 9.92 -1.85
CA HIS A 209 -7.57 8.91 -1.13
C HIS A 209 -6.97 7.51 -1.28
N LEU A 210 -6.49 7.16 -2.47
CA LEU A 210 -5.84 5.89 -2.73
C LEU A 210 -4.49 5.78 -2.02
N LEU A 211 -3.68 6.84 -2.02
CA LEU A 211 -2.41 6.87 -1.27
C LEU A 211 -2.65 6.74 0.25
N ALA A 212 -3.64 7.44 0.78
CA ALA A 212 -4.02 7.32 2.18
C ALA A 212 -4.51 5.89 2.50
N ALA A 213 -5.35 5.32 1.64
CA ALA A 213 -5.86 3.96 1.79
C ALA A 213 -4.74 2.92 1.78
N SER A 214 -3.75 3.04 0.87
CA SER A 214 -2.60 2.13 0.82
C SER A 214 -1.80 2.16 2.12
N ILE A 215 -1.58 3.32 2.73
CA ILE A 215 -0.85 3.40 4.01
C ILE A 215 -1.69 2.85 5.17
N MET A 216 -3.00 3.12 5.20
CA MET A 216 -3.92 2.58 6.22
C MET A 216 -4.09 1.06 6.13
N ALA A 217 -3.92 0.48 4.94
CA ALA A 217 -4.01 -0.96 4.74
C ALA A 217 -2.91 -1.74 5.49
N ALA A 218 -1.76 -1.11 5.80
CA ALA A 218 -0.69 -1.78 6.53
C ALA A 218 -1.10 -2.17 7.98
N PRO A 219 -1.54 -1.24 8.85
CA PRO A 219 -2.09 -1.61 10.15
C PRO A 219 -3.39 -2.41 10.05
N ALA A 220 -4.24 -2.17 9.05
CA ALA A 220 -5.46 -2.96 8.84
C ALA A 220 -5.16 -4.44 8.59
N THR A 221 -4.15 -4.71 7.74
CA THR A 221 -3.66 -6.05 7.45
C THR A 221 -3.25 -6.77 8.73
N LEU A 222 -2.45 -6.10 9.57
CA LEU A 222 -1.98 -6.68 10.84
C LEU A 222 -3.14 -6.96 11.79
N VAL A 223 -4.16 -6.09 11.84
CA VAL A 223 -5.35 -6.33 12.66
C VAL A 223 -6.09 -7.59 12.18
N ILE A 224 -6.37 -7.68 10.88
CA ILE A 224 -7.16 -8.79 10.32
C ILE A 224 -6.37 -10.10 10.39
N SER A 225 -5.08 -10.09 10.05
CA SER A 225 -4.27 -11.30 10.06
C SER A 225 -4.08 -11.85 11.47
N LYS A 226 -3.81 -10.99 12.46
CA LYS A 226 -3.64 -11.40 13.86
C LYS A 226 -4.95 -11.72 14.56
N LEU A 227 -6.10 -11.27 14.04
CA LEU A 227 -7.41 -11.78 14.45
C LEU A 227 -7.66 -13.18 13.90
N LEU A 228 -7.43 -13.42 12.61
CA LEU A 228 -7.67 -14.73 11.98
C LEU A 228 -6.74 -15.82 12.51
N VAL A 229 -5.43 -15.54 12.57
CA VAL A 229 -4.41 -16.46 13.06
C VAL A 229 -3.50 -15.70 14.02
N PRO A 230 -3.87 -15.66 15.32
CA PRO A 230 -3.04 -15.01 16.33
C PRO A 230 -1.67 -15.65 16.44
N GLU A 231 -0.67 -14.85 16.80
CA GLU A 231 0.69 -15.34 16.98
C GLU A 231 0.80 -16.17 18.26
N THR A 232 1.08 -17.46 18.11
CA THR A 232 1.31 -18.40 19.22
C THR A 232 2.75 -18.87 19.32
N GLY A 233 3.57 -18.61 18.30
CA GLY A 233 4.99 -18.94 18.27
C GLY A 233 5.88 -17.80 18.77
N THR A 234 7.19 -18.00 18.69
CA THR A 234 8.20 -16.96 18.93
C THR A 234 8.79 -16.50 17.59
N PRO A 235 8.43 -15.31 17.09
CA PRO A 235 8.99 -14.78 15.86
C PRO A 235 10.51 -14.58 15.96
N LEU A 236 11.25 -15.04 14.96
CA LEU A 236 12.71 -14.89 14.91
C LEU A 236 13.16 -13.45 14.72
N ALA A 237 12.32 -12.61 14.09
CA ALA A 237 12.61 -11.21 13.80
C ALA A 237 11.85 -10.23 14.70
N ARG A 238 11.49 -10.64 15.92
CA ARG A 238 10.70 -9.79 16.83
C ARG A 238 11.47 -8.50 17.14
N GLY A 239 10.92 -7.35 16.73
CA GLY A 239 11.51 -6.03 16.97
C GLY A 239 12.74 -5.68 16.12
N THR A 240 13.20 -6.56 15.22
CA THR A 240 14.34 -6.28 14.33
C THR A 240 13.87 -6.16 12.89
N VAL A 241 14.04 -4.96 12.31
CA VAL A 241 13.83 -4.71 10.88
C VAL A 241 15.17 -4.87 10.16
N LYS A 242 15.39 -6.06 9.59
CA LYS A 242 16.47 -6.34 8.64
C LYS A 242 15.82 -6.63 7.30
N MET A 243 16.19 -5.84 6.31
CA MET A 243 15.66 -5.96 4.96
C MET A 243 16.85 -6.13 4.03
N GLU A 244 16.88 -7.26 3.33
CA GLU A 244 17.91 -7.58 2.36
C GLU A 244 17.23 -7.57 1.00
N VAL A 245 17.50 -6.52 0.22
CA VAL A 245 17.10 -6.45 -1.17
C VAL A 245 18.33 -6.81 -1.99
N GLU A 246 18.31 -7.96 -2.66
CA GLU A 246 19.35 -8.32 -3.62
C GLU A 246 19.40 -7.25 -4.72
N LYS A 247 20.56 -6.60 -4.89
CA LYS A 247 20.79 -5.72 -6.03
C LYS A 247 21.06 -6.59 -7.25
N THR A 248 20.03 -6.80 -8.06
CA THR A 248 20.12 -7.57 -9.30
C THR A 248 20.55 -6.73 -10.49
N SER A 249 20.43 -5.40 -10.42
CA SER A 249 20.76 -4.47 -11.50
C SER A 249 22.15 -3.85 -11.35
N SER A 250 22.85 -3.76 -12.48
CA SER A 250 24.23 -3.25 -12.57
C SER A 250 24.31 -1.74 -12.46
N ASN A 251 23.29 -1.03 -12.96
CA ASN A 251 23.19 0.43 -12.93
C ASN A 251 21.72 0.89 -13.01
N ILE A 252 21.49 2.20 -12.94
CA ILE A 252 20.14 2.79 -12.95
C ILE A 252 19.38 2.49 -14.24
N ILE A 253 20.06 2.45 -15.39
CA ILE A 253 19.44 2.18 -16.69
C ILE A 253 19.01 0.72 -16.77
N ASP A 254 19.86 -0.19 -16.30
CA ASP A 254 19.57 -1.61 -16.17
C ASP A 254 18.38 -1.85 -15.22
N ALA A 255 18.31 -1.11 -14.11
CA ALA A 255 17.17 -1.17 -13.19
C ALA A 255 15.86 -0.67 -13.82
N ALA A 256 15.92 0.40 -14.62
CA ALA A 256 14.77 0.92 -15.36
C ALA A 256 14.30 -0.07 -16.43
N ALA A 257 15.24 -0.63 -17.20
CA ALA A 257 14.95 -1.62 -18.24
C ALA A 257 14.37 -2.91 -17.64
N GLY A 258 14.97 -3.43 -16.58
CA GLY A 258 14.49 -4.62 -15.87
C GLY A 258 13.13 -4.44 -15.21
N GLY A 259 12.78 -3.22 -14.77
CA GLY A 259 11.44 -2.93 -14.27
C GLY A 259 10.39 -2.71 -15.38
N ALA A 260 10.80 -2.33 -16.59
CA ALA A 260 9.91 -2.16 -17.74
C ALA A 260 9.61 -3.46 -18.49
N ALA A 261 10.52 -4.43 -18.42
CA ALA A 261 10.44 -5.74 -19.10
C ALA A 261 9.50 -6.71 -18.38
#